data_AF-W9UVB7-F1
#
_entry.id   AF-W9UVB7-F1
#
_cell.length_a   1.000
_cell.length_b   1.000
_cell.length_c   1.000
_cell.angle_alpha   90.00
_cell.angle_beta   90.00
_cell.angle_gamma   90.00
#
_symmetry.space_group_name_H-M   'P 1'
#
loop_
_entity.id
_entity.type
_entity.pdbx_description
1 polymer ?
#
loop_
_entity_poly.entity_id
_entity_poly.type
_entity_poly.pdbx_seq_one_letter_code
_entity_poly.pdbx_strand_id
1 'polypeptide(L)'
;MHRTIKIAGSLLVVAAVVFGAYQLITRTPIASSISPGTQIDELNGVGIYYNGGVNQSYGRNLTASGYNLGIKYQCIEFVKRYYYERFDHQMPDSYGHAKTFFDQNLPDGALNKQRALLQYRNGGTSMPAPDDIIVYAPSLFNPYGHVAIVAQVNAYAVIIAQQNAGPIYSSREAIPLVRQGSNYRVDNNRVLGWLRLPDQ
;
A
#
# COMPACT_ATOMS: atom_id res chain seq x y z
N MET A 1 -20.10 -39.51 -17.97
CA MET A 1 -20.95 -38.39 -17.50
C MET A 1 -21.00 -38.27 -15.97
N HIS A 2 -21.35 -39.33 -15.22
CA HIS A 2 -21.48 -39.27 -13.75
C HIS A 2 -20.19 -38.91 -12.98
N ARG A 3 -19.01 -39.37 -13.43
CA ARG A 3 -17.72 -39.10 -12.77
C ARG A 3 -17.30 -37.62 -12.92
N THR A 4 -17.56 -37.02 -14.08
CA THR A 4 -17.30 -35.61 -14.39
C THR A 4 -18.18 -34.66 -13.57
N ILE A 5 -19.46 -35.01 -13.39
CA ILE A 5 -20.40 -34.24 -12.55
C ILE A 5 -19.99 -34.26 -11.07
N LYS A 6 -19.54 -35.41 -10.56
CA LYS A 6 -19.01 -35.52 -9.19
C LYS A 6 -17.74 -34.70 -8.98
N ILE A 7 -16.81 -34.71 -9.94
CA ILE A 7 -15.58 -33.89 -9.89
C ILE A 7 -15.91 -32.39 -9.95
N ALA A 8 -16.81 -31.98 -10.83
CA ALA A 8 -17.27 -30.59 -10.92
C ALA A 8 -17.98 -30.11 -9.64
N GLY A 9 -18.81 -30.96 -9.03
CA GLY A 9 -19.46 -30.69 -7.75
C GLY A 9 -18.45 -30.52 -6.60
N SER A 10 -17.45 -31.40 -6.51
CA SER A 10 -16.38 -31.29 -5.50
C SER A 10 -15.53 -30.03 -5.68
N LEU A 11 -15.21 -29.64 -6.93
CA LEU A 11 -14.46 -28.40 -7.22
C LEU A 11 -15.25 -27.15 -6.82
N LEU A 12 -16.57 -27.13 -7.04
CA LEU A 12 -17.43 -26.03 -6.60
C LEU A 12 -17.47 -25.89 -5.08
N VAL A 13 -17.55 -27.01 -4.35
CA VAL A 13 -17.51 -26.99 -2.88
C VAL A 13 -16.16 -26.47 -2.38
N VAL A 14 -15.05 -26.94 -2.95
CA VAL A 14 -13.72 -26.44 -2.60
C VAL A 14 -13.60 -24.94 -2.87
N ALA A 15 -14.05 -24.47 -4.04
CA ALA A 15 -14.04 -23.04 -4.39
C ALA A 15 -14.88 -22.21 -3.40
N ALA A 16 -16.06 -22.69 -3.01
CA ALA A 16 -16.92 -22.03 -2.04
C ALA A 16 -16.28 -21.97 -0.64
N VAL A 17 -15.62 -23.05 -0.19
CA VAL A 17 -14.90 -23.08 1.09
C VAL A 17 -13.71 -22.12 1.06
N VAL A 18 -12.91 -22.11 -0.01
CA VAL A 18 -11.79 -21.18 -0.18
C VAL A 18 -12.28 -19.73 -0.19
N PHE A 19 -13.36 -19.44 -0.92
CA PHE A 19 -13.96 -18.11 -0.95
C PHE A 19 -14.51 -17.68 0.42
N GLY A 20 -15.20 -18.58 1.13
CA GLY A 20 -15.70 -18.33 2.48
C GLY A 20 -14.58 -18.06 3.48
N ALA A 21 -13.51 -18.86 3.45
CA ALA A 21 -12.32 -18.65 4.26
C ALA A 21 -11.63 -17.31 3.94
N TYR A 22 -11.49 -16.96 2.67
CA TYR A 22 -10.95 -15.67 2.24
C TYR A 22 -11.79 -14.48 2.75
N GLN A 23 -13.12 -14.56 2.64
CA GLN A 23 -14.01 -13.51 3.15
C GLN A 23 -13.93 -13.37 4.66
N LEU A 24 -13.82 -14.48 5.39
CA LEU A 24 -13.65 -14.45 6.84
C LEU A 24 -12.31 -13.76 7.20
N ILE A 25 -11.19 -14.29 6.70
CA ILE A 25 -9.82 -13.82 7.00
C ILE A 25 -9.62 -12.33 6.65
N THR A 26 -10.22 -11.86 5.56
CA THR A 26 -10.04 -10.47 5.12
C THR A 26 -10.97 -9.47 5.79
N ARG A 27 -12.00 -9.93 6.50
CA ARG A 27 -12.97 -9.06 7.18
C ARG A 27 -12.88 -9.12 8.69
N THR A 28 -12.36 -10.22 9.26
CA THR A 28 -12.16 -10.35 10.70
C THR A 28 -10.72 -10.03 11.10
N PRO A 29 -10.51 -9.26 12.18
CA PRO A 29 -9.19 -9.10 12.75
C PRO A 29 -8.77 -10.44 13.39
N ILE A 30 -7.84 -11.15 12.76
CA ILE A 30 -7.28 -12.38 13.33
C ILE A 30 -6.41 -11.96 14.52
N ALA A 31 -6.84 -12.30 15.73
CA ALA A 31 -6.06 -12.21 16.96
C ALA A 31 -5.56 -10.82 17.38
N SER A 32 -6.42 -9.80 17.43
CA SER A 32 -6.08 -8.57 18.17
C SER A 32 -7.24 -8.11 19.06
N SER A 33 -6.94 -7.75 20.31
CA SER A 33 -7.84 -7.01 21.21
C SER A 33 -7.95 -5.53 20.85
N ILE A 34 -7.38 -5.12 19.71
CA ILE A 34 -7.25 -3.74 19.26
C ILE A 34 -8.48 -3.39 18.42
N SER A 35 -9.19 -2.33 18.79
CA SER A 35 -10.31 -1.82 18.01
C SER A 35 -9.83 -1.07 16.76
N PRO A 36 -10.56 -1.14 15.62
CA PRO A 36 -10.26 -0.32 14.47
C PRO A 36 -10.25 1.18 14.83
N GLY A 37 -9.25 1.90 14.33
CA GLY A 37 -9.01 3.31 14.66
C GLY A 37 -8.17 3.57 15.90
N THR A 38 -7.75 2.53 16.62
CA THR A 38 -6.69 2.68 17.62
C THR A 38 -5.38 3.02 16.91
N GLN A 39 -4.68 4.06 17.38
CA GLN A 39 -3.32 4.36 16.91
C GLN A 39 -2.37 3.28 17.42
N ILE A 40 -1.61 2.68 16.51
CA ILE A 40 -0.70 1.56 16.79
C ILE A 40 0.77 1.92 16.58
N ASP A 41 1.05 3.02 15.90
CA ASP A 41 2.39 3.51 15.56
C ASP A 41 2.28 4.98 15.12
N GLU A 42 3.41 5.63 14.86
CA GLU A 42 3.49 6.95 14.25
C GLU A 42 4.75 7.08 13.39
N LEU A 43 4.67 7.80 12.27
CA LEU A 43 5.86 8.20 11.53
C LEU A 43 5.90 9.72 11.48
N ASN A 44 6.96 10.33 12.00
CA ASN A 44 7.20 11.77 11.94
C ASN A 44 6.01 12.61 12.45
N GLY A 45 5.38 12.19 13.54
CA GLY A 45 4.21 12.84 14.14
C GLY A 45 2.87 12.51 13.47
N VAL A 46 2.86 11.73 12.38
CA VAL A 46 1.63 11.30 11.71
C VAL A 46 1.23 9.92 12.20
N GLY A 47 0.03 9.83 12.80
CA GLY A 47 -0.48 8.59 13.38
C GLY A 47 -0.74 7.48 12.35
N ILE A 48 -0.42 6.24 12.72
CA ILE A 48 -0.77 5.02 11.98
C ILE A 48 -1.82 4.28 12.79
N TYR A 49 -2.98 4.04 12.19
CA TYR A 49 -4.14 3.48 12.85
C TYR A 49 -4.42 2.05 12.39
N TYR A 50 -4.90 1.24 13.33
CA TYR A 50 -5.32 -0.12 13.04
C TYR A 50 -6.59 -0.15 12.19
N ASN A 51 -6.54 -0.85 11.04
CA ASN A 51 -7.69 -0.96 10.14
C ASN A 51 -8.68 -2.08 10.51
N GLY A 52 -8.30 -3.03 11.37
CA GLY A 52 -9.05 -4.28 11.51
C GLY A 52 -8.90 -5.15 10.26
N GLY A 53 -10.01 -5.71 9.75
CA GLY A 53 -10.02 -6.49 8.51
C GLY A 53 -9.67 -5.64 7.28
N VAL A 54 -8.91 -6.19 6.34
CA VAL A 54 -8.41 -5.43 5.19
C VAL A 54 -9.45 -4.87 4.23
N ASN A 55 -10.66 -5.44 4.25
CA ASN A 55 -11.79 -5.05 3.41
C ASN A 55 -12.85 -4.22 4.17
N GLN A 56 -12.46 -3.60 5.29
CA GLN A 56 -13.34 -2.72 6.08
C GLN A 56 -13.27 -1.26 5.58
N SER A 57 -14.35 -0.52 5.84
CA SER A 57 -14.47 0.91 5.57
C SER A 57 -15.13 1.58 6.77
N TYR A 58 -14.51 2.63 7.30
CA TYR A 58 -15.04 3.43 8.42
C TYR A 58 -15.40 4.86 7.98
N GLY A 59 -15.76 5.01 6.71
CA GLY A 59 -16.04 6.31 6.10
C GLY A 59 -14.78 7.01 5.55
N ARG A 60 -14.98 8.15 4.90
CA ARG A 60 -13.88 8.95 4.34
C ARG A 60 -13.27 9.86 5.38
N ASN A 61 -11.95 10.00 5.33
CA ASN A 61 -11.24 11.07 6.00
C ASN A 61 -11.16 12.29 5.05
N LEU A 62 -11.81 13.39 5.42
CA LEU A 62 -11.82 14.64 4.65
C LEU A 62 -11.17 15.74 5.48
N THR A 63 -10.37 16.60 4.84
CA THR A 63 -9.87 17.83 5.47
C THR A 63 -11.00 18.85 5.61
N ALA A 64 -10.75 19.94 6.35
CA ALA A 64 -11.71 21.04 6.49
C ALA A 64 -12.09 21.68 5.13
N SER A 65 -11.17 21.66 4.16
CA SER A 65 -11.40 22.15 2.79
C SER A 65 -12.06 21.10 1.87
N GLY A 66 -12.36 19.90 2.38
CA GLY A 66 -12.99 18.83 1.63
C GLY A 66 -12.03 17.93 0.84
N TYR A 67 -10.71 18.11 0.98
CA TYR A 67 -9.74 17.21 0.36
C TYR A 67 -9.87 15.80 0.95
N ASN A 68 -10.11 14.84 0.07
CA ASN A 68 -10.36 13.46 0.44
C ASN A 68 -9.05 12.73 0.67
N LEU A 69 -8.67 12.52 1.93
CA LEU A 69 -7.45 11.78 2.30
C LEU A 69 -7.60 10.29 1.98
N GLY A 70 -8.79 9.73 2.08
CA GLY A 70 -9.06 8.33 1.72
C GLY A 70 -10.10 7.69 2.61
N ILE A 71 -10.21 6.36 2.56
CA ILE A 71 -11.09 5.58 3.45
C ILE A 71 -10.32 5.26 4.73
N LYS A 72 -10.87 5.61 5.89
CA LYS A 72 -10.31 5.23 7.19
C LYS A 72 -10.35 3.69 7.33
N TYR A 73 -9.28 2.99 7.70
CA TYR A 73 -7.87 3.37 7.92
C TYR A 73 -6.99 2.62 6.90
N GLN A 74 -7.28 2.81 5.61
CA GLN A 74 -6.63 2.11 4.53
C GLN A 74 -5.24 2.69 4.19
N CYS A 75 -4.48 1.98 3.36
CA CYS A 75 -3.11 2.37 3.00
C CYS A 75 -3.04 3.73 2.27
N ILE A 76 -3.98 4.00 1.36
CA ILE A 76 -4.06 5.28 0.65
C ILE A 76 -4.37 6.43 1.61
N GLU A 77 -5.24 6.20 2.59
CA GLU A 77 -5.58 7.20 3.60
C GLU A 77 -4.35 7.64 4.39
N PHE A 78 -3.54 6.68 4.83
CA PHE A 78 -2.30 6.97 5.53
C PHE A 78 -1.33 7.78 4.68
N VAL A 79 -1.04 7.33 3.45
CA VAL A 79 -0.06 7.98 2.58
C VAL A 79 -0.45 9.41 2.25
N LYS A 80 -1.73 9.64 1.92
CA LYS A 80 -2.22 10.98 1.60
C LYS A 80 -2.28 11.88 2.83
N ARG A 81 -2.67 11.34 3.99
CA ARG A 81 -2.65 12.07 5.27
C ARG A 81 -1.22 12.42 5.68
N TYR A 82 -0.27 11.51 5.50
CA TYR A 82 1.14 11.76 5.74
C TYR A 82 1.67 12.93 4.92
N TYR A 83 1.42 12.93 3.61
CA TYR A 83 1.85 14.01 2.73
C TYR A 83 1.15 15.34 3.03
N TYR A 84 -0.14 15.29 3.39
CA TYR A 84 -0.90 16.47 3.78
C TYR A 84 -0.40 17.08 5.10
N GLU A 85 -0.28 16.29 6.17
CA GLU A 85 0.10 16.78 7.50
C GLU A 85 1.57 17.20 7.57
N ARG A 86 2.47 16.53 6.83
CA ARG A 86 3.92 16.81 6.87
C ARG A 86 4.38 17.87 5.87
N PHE A 87 3.76 17.94 4.70
CA PHE A 87 4.22 18.77 3.59
C PHE A 87 3.17 19.74 3.05
N ASP A 88 1.97 19.78 3.63
CA ASP A 88 0.80 20.48 3.07
C ASP A 88 0.51 20.06 1.61
N HIS A 89 0.87 18.83 1.25
CA HIS A 89 0.79 18.34 -0.12
C HIS A 89 -0.54 17.64 -0.39
N GLN A 90 -1.31 18.20 -1.32
CA GLN A 90 -2.53 17.57 -1.84
C GLN A 90 -2.27 16.97 -3.21
N MET A 91 -2.57 15.67 -3.36
CA MET A 91 -2.50 14.99 -4.65
C MET A 91 -3.69 15.42 -5.52
N PRO A 92 -3.46 15.92 -6.74
CA PRO A 92 -4.53 16.45 -7.59
C PRO A 92 -5.68 15.48 -7.86
N ASP A 93 -5.34 14.22 -8.18
CA ASP A 93 -6.35 13.17 -8.25
C ASP A 93 -6.46 12.49 -6.87
N SER A 94 -7.63 12.71 -6.25
CA SER A 94 -7.88 12.30 -4.87
C SER A 94 -8.54 10.92 -4.74
N TYR A 95 -8.86 10.24 -5.83
CA TYR A 95 -9.54 8.95 -5.85
C TYR A 95 -8.66 7.84 -6.45
N GLY A 96 -9.21 6.62 -6.53
CA GLY A 96 -8.54 5.47 -7.11
C GLY A 96 -8.04 4.45 -6.09
N HIS A 97 -7.14 3.58 -6.55
CA HIS A 97 -6.60 2.46 -5.79
C HIS A 97 -5.09 2.58 -5.68
N ALA A 98 -4.45 1.83 -4.80
CA ALA A 98 -3.01 1.91 -4.59
C ALA A 98 -2.21 1.71 -5.89
N LYS A 99 -2.63 0.77 -6.74
CA LYS A 99 -2.01 0.54 -8.07
C LYS A 99 -2.02 1.76 -8.99
N THR A 100 -3.00 2.65 -8.86
CA THR A 100 -3.13 3.84 -9.73
C THR A 100 -2.20 4.97 -9.28
N PHE A 101 -1.45 4.80 -8.20
CA PHE A 101 -0.38 5.73 -7.84
C PHE A 101 0.79 5.71 -8.80
N PHE A 102 0.98 4.60 -9.52
CA PHE A 102 2.12 4.43 -10.43
C PHE A 102 1.66 4.33 -11.89
N ASP A 103 2.16 5.23 -12.72
CA ASP A 103 1.92 5.18 -14.17
C ASP A 103 3.06 4.43 -14.86
N GLN A 104 2.76 3.22 -15.34
CA GLN A 104 3.75 2.35 -15.99
C GLN A 104 4.27 2.90 -17.32
N ASN A 105 3.66 3.93 -17.89
CA ASN A 105 4.11 4.55 -19.14
C ASN A 105 4.99 5.78 -18.91
N LEU A 106 5.10 6.28 -17.66
CA LEU A 106 5.97 7.43 -17.37
C LEU A 106 7.45 7.02 -17.38
N PRO A 107 8.33 7.82 -18.02
CA PRO A 107 9.78 7.64 -17.90
C PRO A 107 10.25 7.68 -16.44
N ASP A 108 11.37 7.00 -16.14
CA ASP A 108 12.00 7.06 -14.82
C ASP A 108 12.39 8.50 -14.46
N GLY A 109 12.04 8.95 -13.27
CA GLY A 109 12.26 10.32 -12.79
C GLY A 109 11.27 11.36 -13.32
N ALA A 110 10.28 10.99 -14.13
CA ALA A 110 9.29 11.93 -14.65
C ALA A 110 8.24 12.34 -13.60
N LEU A 111 7.67 13.53 -13.76
CA LEU A 111 6.59 14.03 -12.92
C LEU A 111 5.28 13.26 -13.19
N ASN A 112 4.77 12.57 -12.17
CA ASN A 112 3.43 12.03 -12.15
C ASN A 112 2.43 13.14 -11.77
N LYS A 113 1.81 13.74 -12.78
CA LYS A 113 0.88 14.89 -12.63
C LYS A 113 -0.35 14.57 -11.78
N GLN A 114 -0.81 13.31 -11.72
CA GLN A 114 -1.97 12.92 -10.91
C GLN A 114 -1.67 12.97 -9.40
N ARG A 115 -0.40 12.82 -9.04
CA ARG A 115 0.09 12.84 -7.66
C ARG A 115 0.85 14.11 -7.32
N ALA A 116 1.28 14.86 -8.33
CA ALA A 116 2.22 15.98 -8.22
C ALA A 116 3.53 15.56 -7.53
N LEU A 117 4.05 14.39 -7.92
CA LEU A 117 5.26 13.77 -7.38
C LEU A 117 6.17 13.26 -8.51
N LEU A 118 7.48 13.28 -8.32
CA LEU A 118 8.42 12.58 -9.21
C LEU A 118 8.24 11.07 -9.04
N GLN A 119 8.27 10.31 -10.14
CA GLN A 119 8.09 8.87 -10.13
C GLN A 119 9.35 8.15 -10.57
N TYR A 120 9.85 7.25 -9.73
CA TYR A 120 11.03 6.43 -10.00
C TYR A 120 10.66 4.95 -10.08
N ARG A 121 11.29 4.24 -11.02
CA ARG A 121 11.10 2.82 -11.27
C ARG A 121 12.00 1.99 -10.36
N ASN A 122 11.46 0.88 -9.86
CA ASN A 122 12.26 -0.10 -9.14
C ASN A 122 13.32 -0.71 -10.07
N GLY A 123 14.59 -0.71 -9.67
CA GLY A 123 15.71 -1.07 -10.53
C GLY A 123 16.29 0.08 -11.35
N GLY A 124 15.85 1.32 -11.13
CA GLY A 124 16.45 2.54 -11.70
C GLY A 124 17.72 2.97 -10.97
N THR A 125 18.30 4.09 -11.41
CA THR A 125 19.54 4.66 -10.82
C THR A 125 19.28 5.49 -9.57
N SER A 126 18.03 5.93 -9.38
CA SER A 126 17.63 6.64 -8.17
C SER A 126 17.50 5.64 -7.01
N MET A 127 17.99 6.02 -5.84
CA MET A 127 17.78 5.25 -4.62
C MET A 127 16.51 5.74 -3.92
N PRO A 128 15.68 4.86 -3.31
CA PRO A 128 14.63 5.30 -2.40
C PRO A 128 15.20 6.19 -1.28
N ALA A 129 14.39 7.10 -0.79
CA ALA A 129 14.73 7.99 0.31
C ALA A 129 13.60 7.99 1.35
N PRO A 130 13.87 8.40 2.61
CA PRO A 130 12.82 8.71 3.56
C PRO A 130 11.75 9.61 2.95
N ASP A 131 10.51 9.43 3.38
CA ASP A 131 9.31 10.12 2.91
C ASP A 131 8.78 9.69 1.52
N ASP A 132 9.54 8.91 0.74
CA ASP A 132 9.03 8.37 -0.53
C ASP A 132 7.81 7.45 -0.33
N ILE A 133 6.92 7.42 -1.32
CA ILE A 133 5.80 6.48 -1.35
C ILE A 133 6.21 5.26 -2.17
N ILE A 134 6.35 4.10 -1.55
CA ILE A 134 6.52 2.83 -2.26
C ILE A 134 5.16 2.39 -2.82
N VAL A 135 5.11 2.00 -4.08
CA VAL A 135 3.90 1.50 -4.75
C VAL A 135 4.04 0.02 -5.12
N TYR A 136 3.08 -0.79 -4.68
CA TYR A 136 3.00 -2.21 -4.97
C TYR A 136 1.94 -2.51 -6.03
N ALA A 137 2.31 -3.37 -6.97
CA ALA A 137 1.43 -3.97 -7.94
C ALA A 137 0.32 -4.81 -7.26
N PRO A 138 -0.81 -5.03 -7.95
CA PRO A 138 -1.81 -6.01 -7.55
C PRO A 138 -1.23 -7.41 -7.37
N SER A 139 -1.90 -8.24 -6.58
CA SER A 139 -1.67 -9.69 -6.49
C SER A 139 -2.99 -10.44 -6.54
N LEU A 140 -2.93 -11.78 -6.60
CA LEU A 140 -4.11 -12.65 -6.61
C LEU A 140 -5.06 -12.38 -5.42
N PHE A 141 -4.51 -12.06 -4.25
CA PHE A 141 -5.27 -11.81 -3.02
C PHE A 141 -5.40 -10.31 -2.69
N ASN A 142 -4.88 -9.42 -3.54
CA ASN A 142 -5.03 -7.98 -3.41
C ASN A 142 -5.04 -7.31 -4.81
N PRO A 143 -6.21 -7.21 -5.47
CA PRO A 143 -6.33 -6.65 -6.81
C PRO A 143 -6.14 -5.12 -6.88
N TYR A 144 -6.10 -4.44 -5.72
CA TYR A 144 -6.00 -2.99 -5.61
C TYR A 144 -4.55 -2.51 -5.53
N GLY A 145 -3.60 -3.40 -5.25
CA GLY A 145 -2.21 -3.04 -4.96
C GLY A 145 -2.05 -2.56 -3.51
N HIS A 146 -0.90 -1.99 -3.19
CA HIS A 146 -0.63 -1.43 -1.87
C HIS A 146 0.29 -0.21 -1.97
N VAL A 147 0.29 0.65 -0.94
CA VAL A 147 1.21 1.77 -0.82
C VAL A 147 1.71 1.88 0.61
N ALA A 148 2.94 2.34 0.77
CA ALA A 148 3.58 2.55 2.07
C ALA A 148 4.53 3.76 1.99
N ILE A 149 4.83 4.37 3.13
CA ILE A 149 5.83 5.44 3.25
C ILE A 149 7.18 4.83 3.59
N VAL A 150 8.25 5.26 2.94
CA VAL A 150 9.61 4.93 3.36
C VAL A 150 9.94 5.69 4.65
N ALA A 151 10.12 4.96 5.74
CA ALA A 151 10.52 5.52 7.02
C ALA A 151 12.02 5.75 7.10
N GLN A 152 12.81 4.80 6.58
CA GLN A 152 14.26 4.86 6.61
C GLN A 152 14.84 4.05 5.45
N VAL A 153 16.01 4.46 4.96
CA VAL A 153 16.81 3.70 4.00
C VAL A 153 18.21 3.53 4.57
N ASN A 154 18.77 2.33 4.44
CA ASN A 154 20.17 2.06 4.69
C ASN A 154 20.76 1.27 3.51
N ALA A 155 22.04 0.91 3.59
CA ALA A 155 22.74 0.24 2.49
C ALA A 155 22.16 -1.13 2.09
N TYR A 156 21.33 -1.74 2.94
CA TYR A 156 20.84 -3.12 2.80
C TYR A 156 19.32 -3.23 2.77
N ALA A 157 18.59 -2.21 3.22
CA ALA A 157 17.14 -2.28 3.36
C ALA A 157 16.45 -0.92 3.26
N VAL A 158 15.20 -0.99 2.79
CA VAL A 158 14.20 0.06 2.92
C VAL A 158 13.24 -0.36 4.04
N ILE A 159 13.12 0.48 5.07
CA ILE A 159 12.16 0.29 6.14
C ILE A 159 10.94 1.15 5.80
N ILE A 160 9.78 0.51 5.70
CA ILE A 160 8.51 1.17 5.38
C ILE A 160 7.61 1.34 6.60
N ALA A 161 6.66 2.25 6.49
CA ALA A 161 5.54 2.47 7.40
C ALA A 161 4.22 2.38 6.63
N GLN A 162 3.22 1.69 7.18
CA GLN A 162 2.00 1.37 6.45
C GLN A 162 0.77 1.19 7.35
N GLN A 163 -0.40 1.47 6.77
CA GLN A 163 -1.70 1.01 7.27
C GLN A 163 -2.25 -0.09 6.38
N ASN A 164 -3.13 -0.93 6.92
CA ASN A 164 -3.87 -1.93 6.17
C ASN A 164 -3.01 -2.95 5.39
N ALA A 165 -1.89 -3.37 5.98
CA ALA A 165 -0.96 -4.31 5.36
C ALA A 165 -1.49 -5.77 5.34
N GLY A 166 -2.51 -6.08 6.15
CA GLY A 166 -3.06 -7.43 6.30
C GLY A 166 -3.12 -7.87 7.76
N PRO A 167 -3.79 -9.00 8.04
CA PRO A 167 -4.06 -9.44 9.41
C PRO A 167 -2.81 -9.87 10.19
N ILE A 168 -1.71 -10.18 9.51
CA ILE A 168 -0.46 -10.68 10.11
C ILE A 168 0.71 -9.70 9.87
N TYR A 169 0.47 -8.61 9.15
CA TYR A 169 1.53 -7.69 8.74
C TYR A 169 1.63 -6.49 9.68
N SER A 170 2.86 -6.12 10.01
CA SER A 170 3.20 -5.02 10.92
C SER A 170 3.03 -3.65 10.26
N SER A 171 2.86 -2.60 11.08
CA SER A 171 2.95 -1.20 10.62
C SER A 171 4.33 -0.88 10.05
N ARG A 172 5.37 -1.65 10.40
CA ARG A 172 6.74 -1.54 9.89
C ARG A 172 7.22 -2.83 9.25
N GLU A 173 7.89 -2.71 8.11
CA GLU A 173 8.52 -3.82 7.42
C GLU A 173 9.86 -3.38 6.84
N ALA A 174 10.88 -4.23 6.99
CA ALA A 174 12.18 -4.04 6.34
C ALA A 174 12.23 -4.89 5.07
N ILE A 175 12.47 -4.26 3.94
CA ILE A 175 12.53 -4.90 2.63
C ILE A 175 13.97 -4.80 2.14
N PRO A 176 14.61 -5.90 1.71
CA PRO A 176 15.98 -5.84 1.24
C PRO A 176 16.14 -4.85 0.07
N LEU A 177 17.23 -4.08 0.10
CA LEU A 177 17.65 -3.17 -0.95
C LEU A 177 18.90 -3.75 -1.59
N VAL A 178 18.82 -4.04 -2.88
CA VAL A 178 19.90 -4.65 -3.67
C VAL A 178 20.47 -3.60 -4.61
N ARG A 179 21.79 -3.44 -4.59
CA ARG A 179 22.52 -2.62 -5.55
C ARG A 179 23.04 -3.49 -6.69
N GLN A 180 22.71 -3.14 -7.92
CA GLN A 180 23.13 -3.85 -9.14
C GLN A 180 23.83 -2.85 -10.07
N GLY A 181 25.16 -2.79 -10.01
CA GLY A 181 25.93 -1.74 -10.69
C GLY A 181 25.56 -0.34 -10.15
N SER A 182 25.04 0.53 -11.02
CA SER A 182 24.52 1.86 -10.66
C SER A 182 23.07 1.85 -10.18
N ASN A 183 22.38 0.72 -10.25
CA ASN A 183 20.94 0.64 -10.06
C ASN A 183 20.58 0.14 -8.65
N TYR A 184 19.42 0.57 -8.16
CA TYR A 184 18.86 0.21 -6.86
C TYR A 184 17.54 -0.52 -7.04
N ARG A 185 17.41 -1.67 -6.37
CA ARG A 185 16.22 -2.50 -6.41
C ARG A 185 15.74 -2.81 -5.00
N VAL A 186 14.50 -2.44 -4.69
CA VAL A 186 13.77 -2.95 -3.53
C VAL A 186 13.34 -4.38 -3.87
N ASP A 187 13.84 -5.36 -3.12
CA ASP A 187 13.72 -6.78 -3.43
C ASP A 187 12.37 -7.36 -3.01
N ASN A 188 11.34 -6.90 -3.71
CA ASN A 188 9.99 -7.43 -3.64
C ASN A 188 9.41 -7.36 -5.05
N ASN A 189 8.97 -8.52 -5.56
CA ASN A 189 8.49 -8.65 -6.94
C ASN A 189 7.24 -7.81 -7.26
N ARG A 190 6.52 -7.32 -6.23
CA ARG A 190 5.37 -6.44 -6.40
C ARG A 190 5.75 -4.97 -6.40
N VAL A 191 6.93 -4.56 -5.96
CA VAL A 191 7.29 -3.14 -5.92
C VAL A 191 7.50 -2.63 -7.35
N LEU A 192 6.62 -1.72 -7.79
CA LEU A 192 6.69 -1.07 -9.10
C LEU A 192 7.77 0.03 -9.10
N GLY A 193 7.89 0.73 -7.97
CA GLY A 193 8.77 1.88 -7.81
C GLY A 193 8.31 2.75 -6.64
N TRP A 194 8.71 4.01 -6.66
CA TRP A 194 8.34 4.97 -5.63
C TRP A 194 8.04 6.37 -6.19
N LEU A 195 7.30 7.16 -5.41
CA LEU A 195 7.01 8.55 -5.67
C LEU A 195 7.72 9.43 -4.65
N ARG A 196 8.22 10.59 -5.09
CA ARG A 196 8.95 11.55 -4.26
C ARG A 196 8.40 12.95 -4.45
N LEU A 197 8.36 13.72 -3.37
CA LEU A 197 8.08 15.15 -3.43
C LEU A 197 9.18 15.84 -4.26
N PRO A 198 8.86 16.63 -5.30
CA PRO A 198 9.87 17.40 -6.01
C PRO A 198 10.57 18.35 -5.03
N ASP A 199 11.88 18.56 -5.20
CA ASP A 199 12.59 19.61 -4.46
C ASP A 199 11.91 20.96 -4.73
N GLN A 200 11.67 21.75 -3.67
CA GLN A 200 11.11 23.10 -3.79
C GLN A 200 12.19 24.13 -4.16
#